data_AF-A0A453NDP2-F1
#
_entry.id   AF-A0A453NDP2-F1
#
_cell.length_a   1.000
_cell.length_b   1.000
_cell.length_c   1.000
_cell.angle_alpha   90.00
_cell.angle_beta   90.00
_cell.angle_gamma   90.00
#
_symmetry.space_group_name_H-M   'P 1'
#
loop_
_entity.id
_entity.type
_entity.pdbx_description
1 polymer ?
#
loop_
_entity_poly.entity_id
_entity_poly.type
_entity_poly.pdbx_seq_one_letter_code
_entity_poly.pdbx_strand_id
1 'polypeptide(L)'
;MGFGFRCGFLGLLHMEIVQERLEREYNLNLIITAPSVVYRVNCSNNETVECSNPSLLPEPGKRRSIEEPYVKIELLTPKDYIGPIMELGQERRGEFKEMNYITENRAKLTYMLPLAEMVGDFFDQLKSRSKGYASMEYSVVGYRVSDLVKLDIQINGEPVEALSTIVHKEK
;
A
#
# COMPACT_ATOMS: atom_id res chain seq x y z
N MET A 1 -12.81 6.22 -18.38
CA MET A 1 -11.68 5.32 -18.71
C MET A 1 -12.30 4.05 -19.25
N GLY A 2 -12.08 3.71 -20.53
CA GLY A 2 -12.81 2.64 -21.24
C GLY A 2 -12.52 1.23 -20.75
N PHE A 3 -12.57 0.25 -21.64
CA PHE A 3 -12.23 -1.14 -21.31
C PHE A 3 -10.79 -1.27 -20.82
N GLY A 4 -10.59 -2.07 -19.77
CA GLY A 4 -9.29 -2.34 -19.18
C GLY A 4 -9.26 -3.71 -18.51
N PHE A 5 -8.08 -4.09 -18.02
CA PHE A 5 -7.86 -5.36 -17.34
C PHE A 5 -7.41 -5.12 -15.90
N ARG A 6 -7.87 -5.98 -14.99
CA ARG A 6 -7.36 -6.02 -13.62
C ARG A 6 -6.37 -7.16 -13.50
N CYS A 7 -5.10 -6.82 -13.31
CA CYS A 7 -4.01 -7.77 -13.18
C CYS A 7 -3.48 -7.77 -11.74
N GLY A 8 -3.22 -8.96 -11.19
CA GLY A 8 -2.54 -9.13 -9.92
C GLY A 8 -1.04 -9.28 -10.14
N PHE A 9 -0.23 -8.61 -9.33
CA PHE A 9 1.23 -8.66 -9.39
C PHE A 9 1.81 -9.07 -8.04
N LEU A 10 2.99 -9.69 -8.07
CA LEU A 10 3.72 -10.10 -6.86
C LEU A 10 4.34 -8.92 -6.11
N GLY A 11 4.41 -7.74 -6.71
CA GLY A 11 4.97 -6.53 -6.13
C GLY A 11 5.13 -5.43 -7.18
N LEU A 12 5.58 -4.25 -6.74
CA LEU A 12 5.75 -3.07 -7.59
C LEU A 12 6.72 -3.33 -8.75
N LEU A 13 7.88 -3.91 -8.47
CA LEU A 13 8.87 -4.23 -9.52
C LEU A 13 8.31 -5.21 -10.57
N HIS A 14 7.51 -6.19 -10.14
CA HIS A 14 6.90 -7.12 -11.08
C HIS A 14 5.90 -6.41 -12.00
N MET A 15 5.15 -5.44 -11.47
CA MET A 15 4.24 -4.61 -12.26
C MET A 15 5.01 -3.74 -13.26
N GLU A 16 6.08 -3.07 -12.84
CA GLU A 16 6.90 -2.22 -13.71
C GLU A 16 7.53 -3.00 -14.86
N ILE A 17 8.10 -4.18 -14.58
CA ILE A 17 8.68 -5.03 -15.62
C ILE A 17 7.62 -5.46 -16.63
N VAL A 18 6.44 -5.89 -16.18
CA VAL A 18 5.37 -6.31 -17.10
C VAL A 18 4.86 -5.13 -17.93
N GLN A 19 4.74 -3.94 -17.34
CA GLN A 19 4.40 -2.72 -18.06
C GLN A 19 5.43 -2.40 -19.15
N GLU A 20 6.70 -2.27 -18.77
CA GLU A 20 7.79 -1.88 -19.69
C GLU A 20 7.89 -2.86 -20.86
N ARG A 21 7.67 -4.16 -20.60
CA ARG A 21 7.61 -5.18 -21.65
C ARG A 21 6.42 -5.01 -22.57
N LEU A 22 5.22 -4.74 -22.05
CA LEU A 22 4.03 -4.53 -22.89
C LEU A 22 4.16 -3.27 -23.75
N GLU A 23 4.73 -2.19 -23.21
CA GLU A 23 4.96 -0.96 -23.97
C GLU A 23 6.03 -1.15 -25.05
N ARG A 24 7.16 -1.81 -24.74
CA ARG A 24 8.27 -1.99 -25.68
C ARG A 24 8.04 -3.10 -26.71
N GLU A 25 7.59 -4.28 -26.28
CA GLU A 25 7.47 -5.45 -27.16
C GLU A 25 6.20 -5.38 -28.02
N TYR A 26 5.12 -4.78 -27.51
CA TYR A 26 3.82 -4.74 -28.19
C TYR A 26 3.39 -3.33 -28.62
N ASN A 27 4.22 -2.30 -28.37
CA ASN A 27 3.95 -0.90 -28.75
C ASN A 27 2.57 -0.40 -28.26
N LEU A 28 2.17 -0.84 -27.08
CA LEU A 28 0.91 -0.46 -26.44
C LEU A 28 1.13 0.79 -25.59
N ASN A 29 0.20 1.74 -25.63
CA ASN A 29 0.17 2.88 -24.71
C ASN A 29 -0.81 2.56 -23.59
N LEU A 30 -0.29 2.25 -22.39
CA LEU A 30 -1.07 1.75 -21.26
C LEU A 30 -1.31 2.85 -20.24
N ILE A 31 -2.54 2.93 -19.73
CA ILE A 31 -2.87 3.78 -18.58
C ILE A 31 -3.05 2.86 -17.37
N ILE A 32 -2.19 3.02 -16.37
CA ILE A 32 -2.23 2.23 -15.14
C ILE A 32 -2.89 3.06 -14.04
N THR A 33 -3.80 2.43 -13.30
CA THR A 33 -4.44 3.01 -12.13
C THR A 33 -3.63 2.68 -10.87
N ALA A 34 -3.83 3.45 -9.81
CA ALA A 34 -3.13 3.22 -8.56
C ALA A 34 -3.32 1.75 -8.10
N PRO A 35 -2.23 1.06 -7.74
CA PRO A 35 -2.33 -0.30 -7.23
C PRO A 35 -3.21 -0.34 -5.97
N SER A 36 -4.02 -1.39 -5.86
CA SER A 36 -4.95 -1.58 -4.74
C SER A 36 -4.63 -2.89 -4.03
N VAL A 37 -4.83 -2.90 -2.72
CA VAL A 37 -4.72 -4.11 -1.90
C VAL A 37 -6.08 -4.76 -1.72
N VAL A 38 -6.07 -6.04 -1.35
CA VAL A 38 -7.29 -6.77 -1.01
C VAL A 38 -7.59 -6.52 0.47
N TYR A 39 -8.79 -6.02 0.77
CA TYR A 39 -9.29 -5.83 2.13
C TYR A 39 -10.20 -7.01 2.50
N ARG A 40 -10.29 -7.32 3.80
CA ARG A 40 -11.25 -8.30 4.33
C ARG A 40 -12.34 -7.59 5.10
N VAL A 41 -13.57 -7.70 4.64
CA VAL A 41 -14.72 -7.11 5.32
C VAL A 41 -15.44 -8.21 6.08
N ASN A 42 -15.46 -8.10 7.40
CA ASN A 42 -16.27 -8.96 8.25
C ASN A 42 -17.67 -8.35 8.32
N CYS A 43 -18.65 -9.04 7.79
CA CYS A 43 -20.04 -8.62 7.76
C CYS A 43 -20.77 -8.99 9.08
N SER A 44 -21.86 -8.30 9.37
CA SER A 44 -22.68 -8.55 10.56
C SER A 44 -23.32 -9.95 10.58
N ASN A 45 -23.40 -10.62 9.42
CA ASN A 45 -23.86 -12.00 9.27
C ASN A 45 -22.75 -13.06 9.48
N ASN A 46 -21.59 -12.67 10.02
CA ASN A 46 -20.39 -13.51 10.18
C ASN A 46 -19.73 -14.00 8.88
N GLU A 47 -20.11 -13.47 7.71
CA GLU A 47 -19.39 -13.73 6.47
C GLU A 47 -18.19 -12.80 6.33
N THR A 48 -17.06 -13.31 5.83
CA THR A 48 -15.90 -12.50 5.45
C THR A 48 -15.88 -12.37 3.94
N VAL A 49 -15.93 -11.13 3.45
CA VAL A 49 -15.86 -10.81 2.02
C VAL A 49 -14.51 -10.21 1.71
N GLU A 50 -13.81 -10.77 0.72
CA GLU A 50 -12.57 -10.18 0.20
C GLU A 50 -12.91 -9.09 -0.82
N CYS A 51 -12.66 -7.84 -0.45
CA CYS A 51 -12.93 -6.66 -1.26
C CYS A 51 -11.63 -6.14 -1.85
N SER A 52 -11.43 -6.40 -3.13
CA SER A 52 -10.37 -5.76 -3.90
C SER A 52 -10.85 -4.45 -4.52
N ASN A 53 -12.13 -4.32 -4.87
CA ASN A 53 -12.72 -3.10 -5.43
C ASN A 53 -13.50 -2.33 -4.35
N PRO A 54 -13.28 -1.02 -4.18
CA PRO A 54 -14.13 -0.16 -3.35
C PRO A 54 -15.63 -0.24 -3.67
N SER A 55 -16.03 -0.48 -4.93
CA SER A 55 -17.44 -0.68 -5.31
C SER A 55 -18.05 -1.98 -4.77
N LEU A 56 -17.22 -2.99 -4.47
CA LEU A 56 -17.67 -4.27 -3.88
C LEU A 56 -17.73 -4.22 -2.35
N LEU A 57 -17.43 -3.07 -1.75
CA LEU A 57 -17.46 -2.89 -0.31
C LEU A 57 -18.93 -2.92 0.16
N PRO A 58 -19.36 -3.88 1.02
CA PRO A 58 -20.74 -4.00 1.50
C PRO A 58 -21.27 -2.70 2.12
N GLU A 59 -22.56 -2.43 2.19
CA GLU A 59 -23.05 -1.18 2.82
C GLU A 59 -22.55 -0.97 4.27
N PRO A 60 -22.24 0.27 4.72
CA PRO A 60 -21.68 0.55 6.05
C PRO A 60 -22.45 -0.11 7.20
N GLY A 61 -23.79 -0.15 7.15
CA GLY A 61 -24.62 -0.77 8.18
C GLY A 61 -24.54 -2.30 8.25
N LYS A 62 -23.97 -2.96 7.23
CA LYS A 62 -23.75 -4.41 7.18
C LYS A 62 -22.31 -4.80 7.55
N ARG A 63 -21.42 -3.82 7.76
CA ARG A 63 -20.01 -4.05 8.11
C ARG A 63 -19.87 -4.12 9.63
N ARG A 64 -19.20 -5.15 10.12
CA ARG A 64 -18.76 -5.26 11.51
C ARG A 64 -17.35 -4.70 11.68
N SER A 65 -16.43 -5.08 10.79
CA SER A 65 -15.05 -4.59 10.79
C SER A 65 -14.44 -4.72 9.40
N ILE A 66 -13.46 -3.88 9.10
CA ILE A 66 -12.63 -4.00 7.89
C ILE A 66 -11.21 -4.30 8.35
N GLU A 67 -10.58 -5.28 7.73
CA GLU A 67 -9.20 -5.64 7.95
C GLU A 67 -8.38 -5.29 6.70
N GLU A 68 -7.23 -4.66 6.92
CA GLU A 68 -6.23 -4.44 5.88
C GLU A 68 -5.03 -5.38 6.07
N PRO A 69 -4.35 -5.76 4.97
CA PRO A 69 -3.12 -6.52 5.04
C PRO A 69 -1.99 -5.66 5.61
N TYR A 70 -1.27 -6.20 6.58
CA TYR A 70 -0.08 -5.60 7.18
C TYR A 70 1.18 -6.31 6.70
N VAL A 71 2.24 -5.51 6.57
CA VAL A 71 3.59 -5.98 6.25
C VAL A 71 4.55 -5.62 7.36
N LYS A 72 5.49 -6.53 7.64
CA LYS A 72 6.71 -6.25 8.37
C LYS A 72 7.74 -5.78 7.36
N ILE A 73 8.24 -4.56 7.52
CA ILE A 73 9.30 -3.99 6.69
C ILE A 73 10.59 -3.93 7.50
N GLU A 74 11.66 -4.42 6.90
CA GLU A 74 13.01 -4.32 7.41
C GLU A 74 13.82 -3.38 6.53
N LEU A 75 14.31 -2.29 7.11
CA LEU A 75 15.03 -1.23 6.44
C LEU A 75 16.48 -1.26 6.89
N LEU A 76 17.42 -1.31 5.95
CA LEU A 76 18.84 -1.18 6.24
C LEU A 76 19.32 0.17 5.72
N THR A 77 19.90 0.98 6.59
CA THR A 77 20.30 2.34 6.24
C THR A 77 21.54 2.80 7.02
N PRO A 78 22.35 3.71 6.46
CA PRO A 78 23.37 4.43 7.24
C PRO A 78 22.75 5.29 8.35
N LYS A 79 23.52 5.53 9.43
CA LYS A 79 23.06 6.31 10.59
C LYS A 79 22.52 7.69 10.25
N ASP A 80 23.12 8.35 9.25
CA ASP A 80 22.77 9.72 8.87
C ASP A 80 21.34 9.86 8.34
N TYR A 81 20.73 8.77 7.86
CA TYR A 81 19.39 8.78 7.26
C TYR A 81 18.31 8.16 8.15
N ILE A 82 18.64 7.80 9.40
CA ILE A 82 17.68 7.19 10.32
C ILE A 82 16.49 8.11 10.56
N GLY A 83 16.72 9.37 10.90
CA GLY A 83 15.65 10.35 11.19
C GLY A 83 14.62 10.48 10.05
N PRO A 84 15.05 10.85 8.83
CA PRO A 84 14.15 10.97 7.68
C PRO A 84 13.36 9.69 7.36
N ILE A 85 13.95 8.51 7.60
CA ILE A 85 13.30 7.21 7.38
C ILE A 85 12.28 6.91 8.48
N MET A 86 12.56 7.28 9.73
CA MET A 86 11.60 7.14 10.83
C MET A 86 10.39 8.06 10.61
N GLU A 87 10.61 9.29 10.16
CA GLU A 87 9.53 10.21 9.75
C GLU A 87 8.66 9.60 8.65
N LEU A 88 9.28 9.02 7.61
CA LEU A 88 8.56 8.34 6.54
C LEU A 88 7.72 7.16 7.07
N GLY A 89 8.29 6.35 7.96
CA GLY A 89 7.55 5.26 8.61
C GLY A 89 6.32 5.76 9.35
N GLN A 90 6.45 6.86 10.08
CA GLN A 90 5.38 7.42 10.90
C GLN A 90 4.27 8.10 10.06
N GLU A 91 4.64 8.82 9.00
CA GLU A 91 3.69 9.37 8.00
C GLU A 91 2.82 8.28 7.36
N ARG A 92 3.34 7.04 7.30
CA ARG A 92 2.72 5.89 6.62
C ARG A 92 2.00 4.95 7.59
N ARG A 93 1.59 5.46 8.76
CA ARG A 93 0.93 4.68 9.82
C ARG A 93 1.78 3.48 10.28
N GLY A 94 3.10 3.62 10.20
CA GLY A 94 4.05 2.59 10.58
C GLY A 94 4.27 2.54 12.08
N GLU A 95 4.13 1.34 12.64
CA GLU A 95 4.45 1.03 14.01
C GLU A 95 5.92 0.61 14.10
N PHE A 96 6.74 1.44 14.74
CA PHE A 96 8.15 1.10 15.01
C PHE A 96 8.21 -0.12 15.94
N LYS A 97 9.07 -1.08 15.60
CA LYS A 97 9.27 -2.29 16.42
C LYS A 97 10.61 -2.30 17.10
N GLU A 98 11.67 -2.22 16.32
CA GLU A 98 13.03 -2.28 16.83
C GLU A 98 14.01 -1.60 15.89
N MET A 99 15.16 -1.23 16.45
CA MET A 99 16.31 -0.72 15.72
C MET A 99 17.57 -1.39 16.26
N ASN A 100 18.30 -2.05 15.37
CA ASN A 100 19.51 -2.78 15.69
C ASN A 100 20.68 -2.20 14.88
N TYR A 101 21.77 -1.82 15.54
CA TYR A 101 22.99 -1.40 14.85
C TYR A 101 23.75 -2.64 14.37
N ILE A 102 23.88 -2.80 13.06
CA ILE A 102 24.66 -3.90 12.47
C ILE A 102 26.15 -3.57 12.54
N THR A 103 26.50 -2.31 12.31
CA THR A 103 27.87 -1.79 12.43
C THR A 103 27.83 -0.38 13.04
N GLU A 104 28.99 0.21 13.31
CA GLU A 104 29.07 1.59 13.80
C GLU A 104 28.36 2.60 12.88
N ASN A 105 28.25 2.33 11.58
CA ASN A 105 27.66 3.27 10.61
C ASN A 105 26.35 2.79 9.99
N ARG A 106 25.87 1.57 10.29
CA ARG A 106 24.63 1.02 9.71
C ARG A 106 23.65 0.55 10.78
N ALA A 107 22.38 0.88 10.57
CA ALA A 107 21.26 0.43 11.39
C ALA A 107 20.25 -0.35 10.54
N LYS A 108 19.70 -1.39 11.16
CA LYS A 108 18.50 -2.09 10.71
C LYS A 108 17.31 -1.53 11.51
N LEU A 109 16.29 -1.04 10.83
CA LEU A 109 15.02 -0.65 11.43
C LEU A 109 13.95 -1.65 11.03
N THR A 110 13.07 -1.98 11.95
CA THR A 110 11.92 -2.84 11.69
C THR A 110 10.64 -2.08 12.00
N TYR A 111 9.75 -2.04 11.01
CA TYR A 111 8.44 -1.42 11.08
C TYR A 111 7.35 -2.43 10.73
N MET A 112 6.16 -2.20 11.26
CA MET A 112 4.94 -2.82 10.74
C MET A 112 4.02 -1.73 10.22
N LEU A 113 3.63 -1.81 8.95
CA LEU A 113 2.67 -0.87 8.36
C LEU A 113 1.67 -1.56 7.44
N PRO A 114 0.54 -0.91 7.14
CA PRO A 114 -0.40 -1.36 6.13
C PRO A 114 0.25 -1.48 4.75
N LEU A 115 -0.04 -2.58 4.05
CA LEU A 115 0.45 -2.81 2.69
C LEU A 115 -0.02 -1.70 1.74
N ALA A 116 -1.21 -1.15 1.94
CA ALA A 116 -1.75 -0.04 1.13
C ALA A 116 -0.84 1.19 1.15
N GLU A 117 -0.22 1.50 2.29
CA GLU A 117 0.71 2.64 2.44
C GLU A 117 2.08 2.34 1.83
N MET A 118 2.48 1.07 1.79
CA MET A 118 3.74 0.64 1.17
C MET A 118 3.66 0.66 -0.36
N VAL A 119 2.53 0.22 -0.92
CA VAL A 119 2.32 0.02 -2.37
C VAL A 119 2.13 1.33 -3.14
N GLY A 120 1.95 2.46 -2.45
CA GLY A 120 2.03 3.79 -3.07
C GLY A 120 3.47 4.18 -3.40
N ASP A 121 3.91 5.32 -2.89
CA ASP A 121 5.23 5.92 -3.17
C ASP A 121 6.29 5.60 -2.10
N PHE A 122 6.07 4.60 -1.23
CA PHE A 122 6.97 4.34 -0.10
C PHE A 122 8.41 4.04 -0.54
N PHE A 123 8.57 3.21 -1.56
CA PHE A 123 9.89 2.84 -2.08
C PHE A 123 10.64 4.06 -2.66
N ASP A 124 9.94 4.89 -3.43
CA ASP A 124 10.53 6.09 -4.04
C ASP A 124 10.90 7.13 -2.98
N GLN A 125 10.03 7.34 -2.00
CA GLN A 125 10.31 8.23 -0.86
C GLN A 125 11.49 7.71 -0.04
N LEU A 126 11.57 6.40 0.20
CA LEU A 126 12.69 5.78 0.91
C LEU A 126 14.01 6.04 0.16
N LYS A 127 14.01 5.82 -1.16
CA LYS A 127 15.20 6.07 -1.99
C LYS A 127 15.57 7.54 -2.05
N SER A 128 14.60 8.44 -2.18
CA SER A 128 14.82 9.88 -2.18
C SER A 128 15.43 10.38 -0.86
N ARG A 129 14.80 10.05 0.28
CA ARG A 129 15.25 10.46 1.63
C ARG A 129 16.59 9.85 2.04
N SER A 130 16.95 8.69 1.50
CA SER A 130 18.24 8.03 1.77
C SER A 130 19.31 8.26 0.71
N LYS A 131 19.05 9.09 -0.31
CA LYS A 131 19.93 9.23 -1.49
C LYS A 131 20.29 7.88 -2.16
N GLY A 132 19.37 6.91 -2.08
CA GLY A 132 19.51 5.56 -2.60
C GLY A 132 20.24 4.57 -1.69
N TYR A 133 20.81 5.01 -0.57
CA TYR A 133 21.60 4.15 0.34
C TYR A 133 20.77 3.18 1.18
N ALA A 134 19.47 3.46 1.38
CA ALA A 134 18.61 2.54 2.12
C ALA A 134 18.13 1.39 1.24
N SER A 135 18.08 0.19 1.80
CA SER A 135 17.41 -0.97 1.21
C SER A 135 16.23 -1.39 2.08
N MET A 136 15.23 -2.00 1.45
CA MET A 136 14.07 -2.53 2.15
C MET A 136 13.81 -3.98 1.76
N GLU A 137 13.38 -4.75 2.74
CA GLU A 137 12.78 -6.07 2.57
C GLU A 137 11.42 -6.05 3.29
N TYR A 138 10.43 -6.75 2.75
CA TYR A 138 9.12 -6.82 3.38
C TYR A 138 8.57 -8.25 3.38
N SER A 139 7.77 -8.55 4.39
CA SER A 139 7.03 -9.81 4.51
C SER A 139 5.61 -9.54 4.95
N VAL A 140 4.64 -10.23 4.34
CA VAL A 140 3.24 -10.12 4.74
C VAL A 140 3.06 -10.86 6.07
N VAL A 141 2.55 -10.15 7.08
CA VAL A 141 2.36 -10.70 8.44
C VAL A 141 0.92 -11.08 8.75
N GLY A 142 -0.03 -10.67 7.90
CA GLY A 142 -1.44 -11.03 8.03
C GLY A 142 -2.36 -9.83 7.90
N TYR A 143 -3.61 -10.00 8.34
CA TYR A 143 -4.63 -8.96 8.31
C TYR A 143 -4.84 -8.38 9.71
N ARG A 144 -5.12 -7.08 9.79
CA ARG A 144 -5.48 -6.42 11.04
C ARG A 144 -6.69 -5.54 10.84
N VAL A 145 -7.58 -5.53 11.83
CA VAL A 145 -8.71 -4.60 11.88
C VAL A 145 -8.18 -3.17 11.89
N SER A 146 -8.76 -2.30 11.06
CA SER A 146 -8.40 -0.88 10.97
C SER A 146 -9.62 -0.04 10.63
N ASP A 147 -9.61 1.24 11.04
CA ASP A 147 -10.73 2.16 10.82
C ASP A 147 -10.69 2.73 9.40
N LEU A 148 -11.25 1.95 8.47
CA LEU A 148 -11.26 2.24 7.05
C LEU A 148 -12.63 2.75 6.59
N VAL A 149 -12.61 3.76 5.72
CA VAL A 149 -13.79 4.35 5.10
C VAL A 149 -13.64 4.33 3.58
N LYS A 150 -14.78 4.22 2.89
CA LYS A 150 -14.82 4.39 1.44
C LYS A 150 -14.91 5.89 1.15
N LEU A 151 -14.00 6.38 0.33
CA LEU A 151 -13.99 7.74 -0.19
C LEU A 151 -14.49 7.71 -1.63
N ASP A 152 -15.67 8.27 -1.85
CA ASP A 152 -16.29 8.41 -3.17
C ASP A 152 -16.00 9.81 -3.72
N ILE A 153 -15.47 9.87 -4.94
CA ILE A 153 -15.17 11.13 -5.64
C ILE A 153 -16.29 11.40 -6.65
N GLN A 154 -16.90 12.58 -6.57
CA GLN A 154 -17.95 13.00 -7.50
C GLN A 154 -17.43 14.07 -8.46
N ILE A 155 -17.73 13.92 -9.75
CA ILE A 155 -17.44 14.93 -10.78
C ILE A 155 -18.79 15.38 -11.34
N ASN A 156 -19.07 16.68 -11.29
CA ASN A 156 -20.38 17.24 -11.65
C ASN A 156 -21.57 16.62 -10.91
N GLY A 157 -21.36 16.15 -9.67
CA GLY A 157 -22.40 15.51 -8.85
C GLY A 157 -22.63 14.03 -9.15
N GLU A 158 -21.94 13.46 -10.14
CA GLU A 158 -21.99 12.02 -10.42
C GLU A 158 -20.79 11.31 -9.78
N PRO A 159 -21.01 10.23 -9.02
CA PRO A 159 -19.92 9.45 -8.42
C PRO A 159 -19.11 8.74 -9.51
N VAL A 160 -17.80 8.92 -9.47
CA VAL A 160 -16.87 8.26 -10.38
C VAL A 160 -16.24 7.08 -9.67
N GLU A 161 -16.78 5.89 -9.91
CA GLU A 161 -16.32 4.65 -9.26
C GLU A 161 -14.83 4.39 -9.46
N ALA A 162 -14.31 4.68 -10.65
CA ALA A 162 -12.90 4.48 -11.00
C ALA A 162 -11.92 5.30 -10.12
N LEU A 163 -12.41 6.37 -9.47
CA LEU A 163 -11.62 7.22 -8.59
C LEU A 163 -11.91 6.97 -7.10
N SER A 164 -12.86 6.07 -6.80
CA SER A 164 -13.22 5.75 -5.42
C SER A 164 -12.10 4.93 -4.79
N THR A 165 -11.79 5.20 -3.52
CA THR A 165 -10.69 4.53 -2.81
C THR A 165 -11.08 4.20 -1.37
N ILE A 166 -10.36 3.27 -0.75
CA ILE A 166 -10.50 2.93 0.66
C ILE A 166 -9.33 3.58 1.40
N VAL A 167 -9.64 4.43 2.37
CA VAL A 167 -8.67 5.21 3.13
C VAL A 167 -8.90 5.03 4.62
N HIS A 168 -7.84 5.25 5.41
CA HIS A 168 -7.97 5.31 6.86
C HIS A 168 -8.65 6.60 7.28
N LYS A 169 -9.55 6.53 8.27
CA LYS A 169 -10.41 7.66 8.68
C LYS A 169 -9.63 8.90 9.15
N GLU A 170 -8.44 8.71 9.71
CA GLU A 170 -7.58 9.81 10.20
C GLU A 170 -6.79 10.53 9.10
N LYS A 171 -6.89 10.06 7.85
CA LYS A 171 -6.16 10.59 6.69
C LYS A 171 -7.12 11.27 5.74
#